data_AF-A0A7Y7M752-F1
#
_entry.id   AF-A0A7Y7M752-F1
#
_cell.length_a   1.000
_cell.length_b   1.000
_cell.length_c   1.000
_cell.angle_alpha   90.00
_cell.angle_beta   90.00
_cell.angle_gamma   90.00
#
_symmetry.space_group_name_H-M   'P 1'
#
loop_
_entity.id
_entity.type
_entity.pdbx_description
1 polymer ?
#
loop_
_entity_poly.entity_id
_entity_poly.type
_entity_poly.pdbx_seq_one_letter_code
_entity_poly.pdbx_strand_id
1 'polypeptide(L)'
;LADRQVGHICGLCRDDKSRPWRAIASHADDAADQFEDAAFRLQFLPADLPADIRATLLQLAAQAVMAAKDYVRLLCALRSLHQGMPRREMRLLIGLFDRLHAHEHATDAAERDVFARLMHADLDARTVTLATAIAGALESVADALLNAGRLLSDHAVGEWFAP
;
A
#
# COMPACT_ATOMS: atom_id res chain seq x y z
N LEU A 1 37.61 10.11 -27.74
CA LEU A 1 36.39 10.95 -27.71
C LEU A 1 35.12 10.09 -27.71
N ALA A 2 34.99 9.14 -28.65
CA ALA A 2 33.91 8.16 -28.69
C ALA A 2 33.78 7.32 -27.41
N ASP A 3 34.86 6.74 -26.88
CA ASP A 3 34.82 5.95 -25.63
C ASP A 3 34.35 6.74 -24.40
N ARG A 4 34.60 8.04 -24.37
CA ARG A 4 34.16 8.91 -23.27
C ARG A 4 32.66 9.21 -23.36
N GLN A 5 32.13 9.34 -24.58
CA GLN A 5 30.69 9.52 -24.85
C GLN A 5 29.93 8.21 -24.66
N VAL A 6 30.47 7.07 -25.09
CA VAL A 6 29.92 5.74 -24.84
C VAL A 6 29.96 5.42 -23.34
N GLY A 7 31.04 5.76 -22.63
CA GLY A 7 31.11 5.63 -21.17
C GLY A 7 30.10 6.51 -20.43
N HIS A 8 29.84 7.72 -20.93
CA HIS A 8 28.81 8.62 -20.38
C HIS A 8 27.39 8.11 -20.67
N ILE A 9 27.11 7.62 -21.88
CA ILE A 9 25.81 7.04 -22.24
C ILE A 9 25.57 5.73 -21.49
N CYS A 10 26.56 4.84 -21.40
CA CYS A 10 26.51 3.64 -20.57
C CYS A 10 26.42 3.99 -19.07
N GLY A 11 27.00 5.09 -18.63
CA GLY A 11 26.84 5.64 -17.27
C GLY A 11 25.40 6.08 -17.01
N LEU A 12 24.79 6.83 -17.93
CA LEU A 12 23.39 7.26 -17.87
C LEU A 12 22.41 6.08 -17.98
N CYS A 13 22.75 5.02 -18.72
CA CYS A 13 21.97 3.78 -18.77
C CYS A 13 22.22 2.83 -17.58
N ARG A 14 23.38 2.92 -16.91
CA ARG A 14 23.67 2.19 -15.66
C ARG A 14 23.03 2.86 -14.44
N ASP A 15 23.02 4.19 -14.41
CA ASP A 15 22.32 5.02 -13.43
C ASP A 15 20.89 5.30 -13.89
N ASP A 16 20.10 4.25 -14.09
CA ASP A 16 18.66 4.43 -14.20
C ASP A 16 18.10 4.73 -12.81
N LYS A 17 18.42 5.92 -12.28
CA LYS A 17 17.92 6.45 -11.01
C LYS A 17 16.40 6.50 -10.98
N SER A 18 15.72 6.38 -12.14
CA SER A 18 14.27 6.27 -12.23
C SER A 18 13.73 4.88 -11.93
N ARG A 19 14.56 3.82 -11.94
CA ARG A 19 14.12 2.44 -11.74
C ARG A 19 13.53 2.19 -10.35
N PRO A 20 14.13 2.66 -9.23
CA PRO A 20 13.51 2.56 -7.91
C PRO A 20 12.18 3.32 -7.85
N TRP A 21 12.14 4.55 -8.37
CA TRP A 21 10.93 5.37 -8.41
C TRP A 21 9.81 4.77 -9.26
N ARG A 22 10.14 4.10 -10.37
CA ARG A 22 9.17 3.34 -11.17
C ARG A 22 8.59 2.17 -10.41
N ALA A 23 9.42 1.42 -9.67
CA ALA A 23 8.93 0.31 -8.86
C ALA A 23 8.04 0.79 -7.70
N ILE A 24 8.43 1.88 -7.03
CA ILE A 24 7.63 2.51 -5.96
C ILE A 24 6.29 3.00 -6.52
N ALA A 25 6.31 3.71 -7.66
CA ALA A 25 5.10 4.20 -8.32
C ALA A 25 4.20 3.05 -8.77
N SER A 26 4.77 1.96 -9.30
CA SER A 26 4.01 0.78 -9.73
C SER A 26 3.22 0.16 -8.57
N HIS A 27 3.82 -0.01 -7.39
CA HIS A 27 3.08 -0.55 -6.25
C HIS A 27 2.05 0.42 -5.66
N ALA A 28 2.29 1.73 -5.77
CA ALA A 28 1.27 2.72 -5.41
C ALA A 28 0.09 2.71 -6.40
N ASP A 29 0.37 2.46 -7.69
CA ASP A 29 -0.63 2.27 -8.75
C ASP A 29 -1.43 0.98 -8.52
N ASP A 30 -0.77 -0.14 -8.18
CA ASP A 30 -1.44 -1.38 -7.79
C ASP A 30 -2.46 -1.12 -6.66
N ALA A 31 -2.11 -0.31 -5.66
CA ALA A 31 -3.04 0.06 -4.59
C ALA A 31 -4.23 0.92 -5.10
N ALA A 32 -4.00 1.80 -6.07
CA ALA A 32 -5.06 2.60 -6.68
C ALA A 32 -6.03 1.73 -7.50
N ASP A 33 -5.50 0.77 -8.27
CA ASP A 33 -6.28 -0.20 -9.04
C ASP A 33 -7.18 -1.05 -8.12
N GLN A 34 -6.65 -1.50 -6.98
CA GLN A 34 -7.43 -2.26 -6.00
C GLN A 34 -8.53 -1.41 -5.35
N PHE A 35 -8.27 -0.13 -5.07
CA PHE A 35 -9.33 0.79 -4.64
C PHE A 35 -10.41 0.98 -5.70
N GLU A 36 -10.02 1.09 -6.97
CA GLU A 36 -10.96 1.20 -8.09
C GLU A 36 -11.84 -0.05 -8.20
N ASP A 37 -11.25 -1.24 -8.16
CA ASP A 37 -12.00 -2.51 -8.23
C ASP A 37 -12.96 -2.66 -7.05
N ALA A 38 -12.51 -2.33 -5.83
CA ALA A 38 -13.36 -2.32 -4.64
C ALA A 38 -14.53 -1.33 -4.78
N ALA A 39 -14.25 -0.10 -5.23
CA ALA A 39 -15.27 0.95 -5.42
C ALA A 39 -16.29 0.58 -6.50
N PHE A 40 -15.85 -0.07 -7.58
CA PHE A 40 -16.74 -0.58 -8.61
C PHE A 40 -17.66 -1.67 -8.06
N ARG A 41 -17.11 -2.68 -7.38
CA ARG A 41 -17.86 -3.80 -6.81
C ARG A 41 -18.85 -3.39 -5.74
N LEU A 42 -18.52 -2.40 -4.92
CA LEU A 42 -19.40 -1.86 -3.88
C LEU A 42 -20.76 -1.40 -4.42
N GLN A 43 -20.82 -0.97 -5.69
CA GLN A 43 -22.07 -0.52 -6.33
C GLN A 43 -23.09 -1.65 -6.53
N PHE A 44 -22.63 -2.91 -6.52
CA PHE A 44 -23.48 -4.09 -6.69
C PHE A 44 -23.80 -4.78 -5.37
N LEU A 45 -23.27 -4.29 -4.24
CA LEU A 45 -23.47 -4.90 -2.94
C LEU A 45 -24.92 -4.66 -2.47
N PRO A 46 -25.65 -5.70 -2.06
CA PRO A 46 -27.06 -5.54 -1.75
C PRO A 46 -27.27 -4.72 -0.47
N ALA A 47 -28.36 -3.96 -0.44
CA ALA A 47 -28.68 -3.05 0.66
C ALA A 47 -29.03 -3.76 1.97
N ASP A 48 -29.49 -5.01 1.89
CA ASP A 48 -29.93 -5.87 3.01
C ASP A 48 -28.81 -6.75 3.58
N LEU A 49 -27.53 -6.46 3.27
CA LEU A 49 -26.40 -7.14 3.90
C LEU A 49 -26.48 -7.05 5.44
N PRO A 50 -26.27 -8.16 6.16
CA PRO A 50 -26.24 -8.19 7.62
C PRO A 50 -25.36 -7.10 8.20
N ALA A 51 -25.85 -6.45 9.26
CA ALA A 51 -25.23 -5.25 9.82
C ALA A 51 -23.80 -5.49 10.33
N ASP A 52 -23.52 -6.69 10.82
CA ASP A 52 -22.21 -7.10 11.30
C ASP A 52 -21.21 -7.27 10.15
N ILE A 53 -21.59 -7.92 9.04
CA ILE A 53 -20.76 -8.03 7.84
C ILE A 53 -20.49 -6.65 7.24
N ARG A 54 -21.52 -5.80 7.17
CA ARG A 54 -21.37 -4.41 6.73
C ARG A 54 -20.38 -3.64 7.60
N ALA A 55 -20.45 -3.82 8.92
CA ALA A 55 -19.54 -3.16 9.85
C ALA A 55 -18.09 -3.63 9.67
N THR A 56 -17.86 -4.94 9.50
CA THR A 56 -16.50 -5.46 9.26
C THR A 56 -15.94 -4.99 7.91
N LEU A 57 -16.74 -4.97 6.83
CA LEU A 57 -16.31 -4.40 5.55
C LEU A 57 -15.97 -2.90 5.66
N LEU A 58 -16.76 -2.13 6.41
CA LEU A 58 -16.48 -0.73 6.64
C LEU A 58 -15.18 -0.53 7.44
N GLN A 59 -14.92 -1.38 8.44
CA GLN A 59 -13.68 -1.36 9.20
C GLN A 59 -12.48 -1.68 8.30
N LEU A 60 -12.59 -2.69 7.43
CA LEU A 60 -11.56 -3.05 6.47
C LEU A 60 -11.27 -1.89 5.50
N ALA A 61 -12.31 -1.25 4.94
CA ALA A 61 -12.15 -0.08 4.10
C ALA A 61 -11.49 1.10 4.82
N ALA A 62 -11.85 1.32 6.09
CA ALA A 62 -11.22 2.35 6.92
C ALA A 62 -9.72 2.07 7.14
N GLN A 63 -9.34 0.81 7.37
CA GLN A 63 -7.92 0.42 7.51
C GLN A 63 -7.14 0.63 6.21
N ALA A 64 -7.68 0.21 5.06
CA ALA A 64 -7.07 0.45 3.75
C ALA A 64 -6.84 1.95 3.47
N VAL A 65 -7.84 2.80 3.77
CA VAL A 65 -7.71 4.26 3.65
C VAL A 65 -6.66 4.83 4.61
N MET A 66 -6.54 4.27 5.81
CA MET A 66 -5.52 4.70 6.76
C MET A 66 -4.11 4.30 6.31
N ALA A 67 -3.95 3.11 5.73
CA ALA A 67 -2.69 2.69 5.09
C ALA A 67 -2.28 3.70 4.00
N ALA A 68 -3.20 4.09 3.12
CA ALA A 68 -2.92 5.06 2.06
C ALA A 68 -2.48 6.43 2.62
N LYS A 69 -3.14 6.90 3.68
CA LYS A 69 -2.76 8.15 4.37
C LYS A 69 -1.36 8.06 4.98
N ASP A 70 -1.03 6.95 5.61
CA ASP A 70 0.28 6.74 6.22
C ASP A 70 1.39 6.57 5.20
N TYR A 71 1.11 5.95 4.05
CA TYR A 71 2.02 5.93 2.90
C TYR A 71 2.31 7.34 2.37
N VAL A 72 1.28 8.18 2.19
CA VAL A 72 1.48 9.57 1.75
C VAL A 72 2.28 10.39 2.79
N ARG A 73 2.02 10.18 4.08
CA ARG A 73 2.79 10.80 5.17
C ARG A 73 4.25 10.35 5.14
N LEU A 74 4.49 9.08 4.86
CA LEU A 74 5.82 8.52 4.68
C LEU A 74 6.56 9.18 3.52
N LEU A 75 5.96 9.28 2.32
CA LEU A 75 6.52 10.00 1.18
C LEU A 75 6.91 11.44 1.53
N CYS A 76 6.03 12.14 2.26
CA CYS A 76 6.27 13.52 2.69
C CYS A 76 7.42 13.64 3.70
N ALA A 77 7.53 12.70 4.64
CA ALA A 77 8.61 12.64 5.62
C ALA A 77 9.96 12.37 4.94
N LEU A 78 9.98 11.44 3.97
CA LEU A 78 11.18 11.07 3.22
C LEU A 78 11.72 12.20 2.36
N ARG A 79 10.86 13.03 1.77
CA ARG A 79 11.29 14.25 1.03
C ARG A 79 12.13 15.19 1.89
N SER A 80 11.98 15.13 3.21
CA SER A 80 12.70 15.99 4.15
C SER A 80 13.98 15.32 4.69
N LEU A 81 14.32 14.11 4.24
CA LEU A 81 15.55 13.42 4.63
C LEU A 81 16.80 14.15 4.16
N HIS A 82 17.71 14.38 5.10
CA HIS A 82 19.04 14.92 4.85
C HIS A 82 20.01 14.42 5.93
N GLN A 83 21.31 14.46 5.64
CA GLN A 83 22.33 14.17 6.64
C GLN A 83 22.23 15.17 7.80
N GLY A 84 22.23 14.67 9.04
CA GLY A 84 22.07 15.50 10.25
C GLY A 84 20.62 15.70 10.71
N MET A 85 19.65 15.02 10.09
CA MET A 85 18.24 15.04 10.50
C MET A 85 18.07 14.82 12.02
N PRO A 86 17.20 15.59 12.70
CA PRO A 86 16.92 15.39 14.12
C PRO A 86 16.42 13.97 14.41
N ARG A 87 16.90 13.37 15.51
CA ARG A 87 16.45 12.03 15.99
C ARG A 87 14.92 11.91 16.15
N ARG A 88 14.21 13.02 16.34
CA ARG A 88 12.75 13.04 16.39
C ARG A 88 12.12 12.71 15.04
N GLU A 89 12.64 13.27 13.95
CA GLU A 89 12.13 13.05 12.60
C GLU A 89 12.42 11.62 12.12
N MET A 90 13.61 11.10 12.42
CA MET A 90 13.91 9.68 12.23
C MET A 90 12.90 8.76 12.93
N ARG A 91 12.57 9.04 14.19
CA ARG A 91 11.57 8.24 14.94
C ARG A 91 10.17 8.35 14.34
N LEU A 92 9.80 9.51 13.80
CA LEU A 92 8.52 9.67 13.10
C LEU A 92 8.48 8.81 11.83
N LEU A 93 9.59 8.74 11.09
CA LEU A 93 9.71 7.92 9.90
C LEU A 93 9.61 6.42 10.20
N ILE A 94 10.35 5.94 11.21
CA ILE A 94 10.24 4.56 11.68
C ILE A 94 8.81 4.26 12.16
N GLY A 95 8.20 5.17 12.92
CA GLY A 95 6.83 5.00 13.38
C GLY A 95 5.79 4.99 12.24
N LEU A 96 6.07 5.62 11.09
CA LEU A 96 5.22 5.53 9.90
C LEU A 96 5.33 4.15 9.24
N PHE A 97 6.52 3.56 9.21
CA PHE A 97 6.73 2.19 8.75
C PHE A 97 6.02 1.16 9.62
N ASP A 98 6.17 1.28 10.94
CA ASP A 98 5.51 0.38 11.88
C ASP A 98 3.98 0.44 11.72
N ARG A 99 3.43 1.63 11.46
CA ARG A 99 2.00 1.78 11.19
C ARG A 99 1.56 1.14 9.87
N LEU A 100 2.34 1.26 8.79
CA LEU A 100 2.02 0.56 7.53
C LEU A 100 1.99 -0.96 7.74
N HIS A 101 2.94 -1.50 8.48
CA HIS A 101 2.98 -2.93 8.80
C HIS A 101 1.79 -3.35 9.69
N ALA A 102 1.40 -2.50 10.64
CA ALA A 102 0.22 -2.73 11.47
C ALA A 102 -1.08 -2.68 10.65
N HIS A 103 -1.17 -1.79 9.65
CA HIS A 103 -2.32 -1.71 8.76
C HIS A 103 -2.46 -2.95 7.89
N GLU A 104 -1.38 -3.46 7.30
CA GLU A 104 -1.40 -4.71 6.54
C GLU A 104 -1.91 -5.87 7.41
N HIS A 105 -1.33 -6.09 8.59
CA HIS A 105 -1.83 -7.15 9.49
C HIS A 105 -3.28 -6.96 9.91
N ALA A 106 -3.72 -5.70 10.11
CA ALA A 106 -5.09 -5.40 10.49
C ALA A 106 -6.08 -5.64 9.35
N THR A 107 -5.72 -5.32 8.10
CA THR A 107 -6.55 -5.63 6.93
C THR A 107 -6.62 -7.12 6.70
N ASP A 108 -5.50 -7.82 6.88
CA ASP A 108 -5.39 -9.27 6.76
C ASP A 108 -6.25 -10.03 7.79
N ALA A 109 -6.32 -9.52 9.02
CA ALA A 109 -7.20 -10.07 10.05
C ALA A 109 -8.68 -9.75 9.78
N ALA A 110 -8.97 -8.54 9.29
CA ALA A 110 -10.32 -8.12 8.97
C ALA A 110 -10.90 -8.84 7.75
N GLU A 111 -10.11 -9.12 6.72
CA GLU A 111 -10.49 -9.93 5.56
C GLU A 111 -10.92 -11.34 6.01
N ARG A 112 -10.14 -11.98 6.87
CA ARG A 112 -10.47 -13.30 7.45
C ARG A 112 -11.74 -13.26 8.30
N ASP A 113 -11.97 -12.18 9.05
CA ASP A 113 -13.22 -12.00 9.83
C ASP A 113 -14.43 -11.82 8.90
N VAL A 114 -14.31 -11.04 7.81
CA VAL A 114 -15.36 -10.94 6.78
C VAL A 114 -15.67 -12.31 6.21
N PHE A 115 -14.65 -13.06 5.79
CA PHE A 115 -14.83 -14.40 5.22
C PHE A 115 -15.55 -15.33 6.20
N ALA A 116 -15.11 -15.39 7.46
CA ALA A 116 -15.74 -16.22 8.48
C ALA A 116 -17.23 -15.89 8.67
N ARG A 117 -17.59 -14.60 8.72
CA ARG A 117 -18.99 -14.17 8.85
C ARG A 117 -19.82 -14.51 7.63
N LEU A 118 -19.28 -14.33 6.43
CA LEU A 118 -19.97 -14.68 5.18
C LEU A 118 -20.29 -16.18 5.12
N MET A 119 -19.38 -17.05 5.58
CA MET A 119 -19.61 -18.49 5.60
C MET A 119 -20.69 -18.94 6.60
N HIS A 120 -21.01 -18.11 7.59
CA HIS A 120 -22.02 -18.38 8.59
C HIS A 120 -23.36 -17.66 8.35
N ALA A 121 -23.42 -16.78 7.36
CA ALA A 121 -24.61 -16.01 7.04
C ALA A 121 -25.48 -16.74 6.01
N ASP A 122 -26.80 -16.58 6.13
CA ASP A 122 -27.78 -17.05 5.13
C ASP A 122 -27.84 -16.05 3.97
N LEU A 123 -26.85 -16.13 3.08
CA LEU A 123 -26.68 -15.25 1.92
C LEU A 123 -26.59 -16.06 0.65
N ASP A 124 -27.06 -15.49 -0.46
CA ASP A 124 -26.89 -16.11 -1.76
C ASP A 124 -25.41 -16.06 -2.21
N ALA A 125 -25.03 -17.01 -3.08
CA ALA A 125 -23.65 -17.17 -3.52
C ALA A 125 -23.09 -15.92 -4.24
N ARG A 126 -23.93 -15.11 -4.91
CA ARG A 126 -23.47 -13.88 -5.59
C ARG A 126 -23.08 -12.83 -4.56
N THR A 127 -23.89 -12.65 -3.51
CA THR A 127 -23.58 -11.73 -2.40
C THR A 127 -22.29 -12.14 -1.69
N VAL A 128 -22.12 -13.44 -1.39
CA VAL A 128 -20.88 -13.96 -0.79
C VAL A 128 -19.68 -13.68 -1.68
N THR A 129 -19.76 -14.04 -2.98
CA THR A 129 -18.67 -13.81 -3.93
C THR A 129 -18.29 -12.34 -4.04
N LEU A 130 -19.28 -11.45 -4.08
CA LEU A 130 -19.05 -10.02 -4.20
C LEU A 130 -18.40 -9.43 -2.94
N ALA A 131 -18.91 -9.78 -1.76
CA ALA A 131 -18.39 -9.30 -0.48
C ALA A 131 -16.95 -9.79 -0.24
N THR A 132 -16.66 -11.07 -0.55
CA THR A 132 -15.30 -11.61 -0.48
C THR A 132 -14.35 -10.89 -1.44
N ALA A 133 -14.78 -10.60 -2.68
CA ALA A 133 -13.94 -9.89 -3.64
C ALA A 133 -13.65 -8.45 -3.22
N ILE A 134 -14.63 -7.75 -2.64
CA ILE A 134 -14.41 -6.40 -2.07
C ILE A 134 -13.41 -6.49 -0.91
N ALA A 135 -13.54 -7.48 -0.04
CA ALA A 135 -12.63 -7.65 1.09
C ALA A 135 -11.19 -7.93 0.62
N GLY A 136 -11.01 -8.84 -0.34
CA GLY A 136 -9.71 -9.13 -0.93
C GLY A 136 -9.07 -7.90 -1.59
N ALA A 137 -9.83 -7.14 -2.39
CA ALA A 137 -9.31 -5.91 -3.00
C ALA A 137 -8.84 -4.89 -1.95
N LEU A 138 -9.60 -4.69 -0.86
CA LEU A 138 -9.23 -3.76 0.22
C LEU A 138 -8.01 -4.24 1.03
N GLU A 139 -7.83 -5.54 1.20
CA GLU A 139 -6.62 -6.11 1.81
C GLU A 139 -5.40 -5.89 0.91
N SER A 140 -5.55 -6.16 -0.39
CA SER A 140 -4.47 -6.02 -1.38
C SER A 140 -3.99 -4.57 -1.53
N VAL A 141 -4.84 -3.57 -1.23
CA VAL A 141 -4.40 -2.17 -1.08
C VAL A 141 -3.30 -2.04 -0.02
N ALA A 142 -3.50 -2.62 1.16
CA ALA A 142 -2.57 -2.46 2.27
C ALA A 142 -1.24 -3.19 2.01
N ASP A 143 -1.28 -4.37 1.40
CA ASP A 143 -0.08 -5.08 0.95
C ASP A 143 0.71 -4.28 -0.10
N ALA A 144 0.02 -3.78 -1.14
CA ALA A 144 0.64 -2.97 -2.18
C ALA A 144 1.32 -1.71 -1.61
N LEU A 145 0.67 -1.01 -0.66
CA LEU A 145 1.24 0.17 0.01
C LEU A 145 2.41 -0.18 0.93
N LEU A 146 2.38 -1.33 1.62
CA LEU A 146 3.51 -1.80 2.40
C LEU A 146 4.71 -2.11 1.50
N ASN A 147 4.48 -2.75 0.36
CA ASN A 147 5.52 -3.06 -0.62
C ASN A 147 6.11 -1.78 -1.25
N ALA A 148 5.26 -0.81 -1.62
CA ALA A 148 5.70 0.52 -2.05
C ALA A 148 6.54 1.21 -0.96
N GLY A 149 6.10 1.13 0.31
CA GLY A 149 6.83 1.66 1.46
C GLY A 149 8.20 1.01 1.64
N ARG A 150 8.29 -0.33 1.57
CA ARG A 150 9.55 -1.08 1.71
C ARG A 150 10.58 -0.64 0.68
N LEU A 151 10.20 -0.60 -0.60
CA LEU A 151 11.08 -0.14 -1.68
C LEU A 151 11.55 1.31 -1.48
N LEU A 152 10.65 2.15 -1.00
CA LEU A 152 10.92 3.54 -0.71
C LEU A 152 11.91 3.70 0.46
N SER A 153 11.80 2.84 1.48
CA SER A 153 12.76 2.72 2.58
C SER A 153 14.13 2.28 2.08
N ASP A 154 14.17 1.20 1.29
CA ASP A 154 15.41 0.65 0.74
C ASP A 154 16.14 1.68 -0.12
N HIS A 155 15.39 2.44 -0.93
CA HIS A 155 15.96 3.52 -1.72
C HIS A 155 16.51 4.64 -0.85
N ALA A 156 15.74 5.13 0.13
CA ALA A 156 16.16 6.23 0.99
C ALA A 156 17.37 5.88 1.88
N VAL A 157 17.42 4.66 2.41
CA VAL A 157 18.56 4.15 3.17
C VAL A 157 19.77 3.94 2.25
N GLY A 158 19.56 3.40 1.05
CA GLY A 158 20.61 3.25 0.04
C GLY A 158 21.24 4.58 -0.38
N GLU A 159 20.44 5.64 -0.55
CA GLU A 159 20.95 7.00 -0.81
C GLU A 159 21.68 7.58 0.40
N TRP A 160 21.31 7.20 1.63
CA TRP A 160 21.95 7.73 2.83
C TRP A 160 23.35 7.20 3.10
N PHE A 161 23.62 5.95 2.68
CA PHE A 161 24.92 5.30 2.81
C PHE A 161 25.81 5.44 1.57
N ALA A 162 25.33 6.11 0.52
CA ALA A 162 26.15 6.44 -0.63
C ALA A 162 27.19 7.53 -0.24
N PRO A 163 28.50 7.29 -0.45
CA PRO A 163 29.57 8.21 -0.06
C PRO A 163 29.60 9.52 -0.86
#